data_AF-A0A6N6WPB9-F1
#
_entry.id   AF-A0A6N6WPB9-F1
#
_cell.length_a   1.000
_cell.length_b   1.000
_cell.length_c   1.000
_cell.angle_alpha   90.00
_cell.angle_beta   90.00
_cell.angle_gamma   90.00
#
_symmetry.space_group_name_H-M   'P 1'
#
loop_
_entity.id
_entity.type
_entity.pdbx_description
1 polymer ?
#
loop_
_entity_poly.entity_id
_entity_poly.type
_entity_poly.pdbx_seq_one_letter_code
_entity_poly.pdbx_strand_id
1 'polypeptide(L)' 'FSAVWEKCYQKETVVKKLIFKPVRMPGDISKYLGGSAGMPAILIEKHRADQQGNIVQIDIEYWRFEAVDLIINL' A
#
# COMPACT_ATOMS: atom_id res chain seq x y z
N PHE A 1 -6.73 -8.59 -4.85
CA PHE A 1 -7.73 -7.65 -4.33
C PHE A 1 -8.44 -6.82 -5.39
N SER A 2 -7.77 -6.29 -6.43
CA SER A 2 -8.44 -5.56 -7.52
C SER A 2 -9.58 -6.33 -8.19
N ALA A 3 -9.41 -7.64 -8.37
CA ALA A 3 -10.44 -8.52 -8.97
C ALA A 3 -11.77 -8.57 -8.21
N VAL A 4 -11.81 -8.18 -6.92
CA VAL A 4 -13.06 -8.14 -6.15
C VAL A 4 -13.96 -6.99 -6.61
N TRP A 5 -13.38 -5.83 -6.92
CA TRP A 5 -14.13 -4.69 -7.45
C TRP A 5 -14.81 -5.01 -8.76
N GLU A 6 -14.10 -5.69 -9.65
CA GLU A 6 -14.63 -6.10 -10.94
C GLU A 6 -15.71 -7.17 -10.78
N LYS A 7 -15.42 -8.25 -10.04
CA LYS A 7 -16.34 -9.40 -9.91
C LYS A 7 -17.59 -9.11 -9.11
N CYS A 8 -17.49 -8.32 -8.04
CA CYS A 8 -18.60 -8.12 -7.09
C CYS A 8 -19.32 -6.79 -7.30
N TYR A 9 -18.66 -5.80 -7.89
CA TYR A 9 -19.20 -4.44 -8.01
C TYR A 9 -19.19 -3.90 -9.44
N GLN A 10 -18.75 -4.71 -10.43
CA GLN A 10 -18.63 -4.31 -11.83
C GLN A 10 -17.82 -3.01 -12.00
N LYS A 11 -16.83 -2.81 -11.12
CA LYS A 11 -15.92 -1.67 -11.15
C LYS A 11 -14.52 -2.13 -11.52
N GLU A 12 -14.11 -1.81 -12.74
CA GLU A 12 -12.69 -1.81 -13.07
C GLU A 12 -11.97 -0.71 -12.28
N THR A 13 -10.75 -0.99 -11.85
CA THR A 13 -9.95 -0.03 -11.08
C THR A 13 -8.56 0.16 -11.66
N VAL A 14 -8.09 1.40 -11.66
CA VAL A 14 -6.74 1.80 -12.08
C VAL A 14 -5.99 2.42 -10.91
N VAL A 15 -4.67 2.21 -10.86
CA VAL A 15 -3.83 2.88 -9.86
C VAL A 15 -3.65 4.33 -10.29
N LYS A 16 -4.22 5.26 -9.51
CA LYS A 16 -4.17 6.71 -9.79
C LYS A 16 -3.00 7.40 -9.09
N LYS A 17 -2.61 6.88 -7.92
CA LYS A 17 -1.50 7.40 -7.14
C LYS A 17 -0.79 6.26 -6.43
N LEU A 18 0.53 6.30 -6.44
CA LEU A 18 1.38 5.41 -5.68
C LEU A 18 2.38 6.26 -4.91
N ILE A 19 2.49 6.04 -3.61
CA ILE A 19 3.37 6.81 -2.72
C ILE A 19 4.28 5.82 -2.00
N PHE A 20 5.57 6.16 -1.95
CA PHE A 20 6.57 5.44 -1.19
C PHE A 20 7.19 6.42 -0.20
N LYS A 21 7.10 6.10 1.10
CA LYS A 21 7.66 6.93 2.16
C LYS A 21 8.54 6.08 3.06
N PRO A 22 9.83 6.41 3.23
CA PRO A 22 10.59 5.86 4.35
C PRO A 22 9.97 6.39 5.66
N VAL A 23 9.67 5.49 6.58
CA VAL A 23 9.04 5.81 7.85
C VAL A 23 9.73 5.08 9.00
N ARG A 24 9.45 5.54 10.22
CA ARG A 24 9.73 4.81 11.45
C ARG A 24 8.51 3.96 11.76
N MET A 25 8.68 2.66 11.97
CA MET A 25 7.59 1.72 12.19
C MET A 25 6.71 2.18 13.38
N PRO A 26 5.41 2.40 13.18
CA PRO A 26 4.49 2.71 14.28
C PRO A 26 4.42 1.57 15.29
N GLY A 27 4.28 1.88 16.58
CA GLY A 27 4.35 0.88 17.65
C GLY A 27 3.12 -0.03 17.76
N ASP A 28 1.97 0.41 17.25
CA ASP A 28 0.78 -0.40 17.05
C ASP A 28 0.97 -1.40 15.90
N ILE A 29 1.64 -0.99 14.82
CA ILE A 29 1.91 -1.82 13.65
C ILE A 29 3.05 -2.84 13.91
N SER A 30 4.08 -2.46 14.67
CA SER A 30 5.26 -3.31 14.92
C SER A 30 4.91 -4.66 15.56
N LYS A 31 3.81 -4.72 16.32
CA LYS A 31 3.28 -5.94 16.96
C LYS A 31 2.85 -7.01 15.95
N TYR A 32 2.43 -6.60 14.76
CA TYR A 32 1.92 -7.51 13.72
C TYR A 32 2.99 -7.92 12.71
N LEU A 33 4.04 -7.12 12.53
CA LEU A 33 5.05 -7.31 11.48
C LEU A 33 6.37 -7.93 11.95
N GLY A 34 6.50 -8.26 13.24
CA GLY A 34 7.71 -8.88 13.78
C GLY A 34 8.91 -7.92 13.76
N GLY A 35 8.81 -6.82 14.51
CA GLY A 35 9.86 -5.82 14.63
C GLY A 35 9.67 -4.91 15.84
N SER A 36 10.61 -4.01 16.08
CA SER A 36 10.51 -3.01 17.15
C SER A 36 9.88 -1.71 16.64
N ALA A 37 9.13 -1.03 17.52
CA ALA A 37 8.67 0.32 17.25
C ALA A 37 9.87 1.22 16.92
N GLY A 38 9.74 2.05 15.88
CA GLY A 38 10.82 2.95 15.44
C GLY A 38 11.86 2.33 14.50
N MET A 39 11.80 1.04 14.18
CA MET A 39 12.69 0.47 13.16
C MET A 39 12.43 1.10 11.78
N PRO A 40 13.44 1.21 10.90
CA PRO A 40 13.23 1.67 9.52
C PRO A 40 12.24 0.77 8.77
N ALA A 41 11.29 1.41 8.09
CA ALA A 41 10.29 0.75 7.27
C ALA A 41 9.96 1.60 6.03
N ILE A 42 9.24 1.01 5.10
CA ILE A 42 8.69 1.69 3.93
C ILE A 42 7.16 1.61 4.03
N LEU A 43 6.53 2.78 4.02
CA LEU A 43 5.10 2.92 3.86
C LEU A 43 4.79 3.04 2.37
N ILE A 44 3.92 2.16 1.88
CA ILE A 44 3.39 2.17 0.52
C ILE A 44 1.90 2.50 0.59
N GLU A 45 1.50 3.59 -0.05
CA GLU A 45 0.09 3.96 -0.22
C GLU A 45 -0.30 3.82 -1.69
N LYS A 46 -1.31 2.99 -1.99
CA LYS A 46 -1.81 2.77 -3.35
C LYS A 46 -3.26 3.19 -3.45
N HIS A 47 -3.52 4.24 -4.23
CA HIS A 47 -4.86 4.78 -4.41
C HIS A 47 -5.42 4.26 -5.73
N ARG A 48 -6.51 3.51 -5.65
CA ARG A 48 -7.19 2.93 -6.80
C ARG A 48 -8.48 3.70 -7.07
N ALA A 49 -8.65 4.09 -8.32
CA ALA A 49 -9.83 4.80 -8.78
C ALA A 49 -10.66 3.93 -9.70
N ASP A 50 -11.98 4.14 -9.70
CA ASP A 50 -12.85 3.64 -10.77
C ASP A 50 -12.68 4.46 -12.07
N GLN A 51 -13.38 4.06 -13.13
CA GLN A 51 -13.31 4.72 -14.45
C GLN A 51 -13.79 6.19 -14.41
N GLN A 52 -14.58 6.58 -13.42
CA GLN A 52 -15.02 7.97 -13.22
C GLN A 52 -13.98 8.80 -12.45
N GLY A 53 -12.87 8.18 -12.04
CA GLY A 53 -11.78 8.82 -11.32
C GLY A 53 -12.02 8.93 -9.81
N ASN A 54 -13.09 8.33 -9.29
CA ASN A 54 -13.40 8.30 -7.85
C ASN A 54 -12.48 7.30 -7.16
N ILE A 55 -11.85 7.68 -6.05
CA ILE A 55 -11.05 6.73 -5.25
C ILE A 55 -12.01 5.76 -4.55
N VAL A 56 -11.85 4.47 -4.85
CA VAL A 56 -12.67 3.40 -4.28
C VAL A 56 -11.89 2.54 -3.27
N GLN A 57 -10.56 2.55 -3.34
CA GLN A 57 -9.71 1.80 -2.43
C GLN A 57 -8.38 2.53 -2.19
N ILE A 58 -7.92 2.46 -0.94
CA ILE A 58 -6.59 2.90 -0.52
C ILE A 58 -5.94 1.72 0.19
N ASP A 59 -4.89 1.16 -0.42
CA ASP A 59 -4.04 0.16 0.24
C ASP A 59 -2.96 0.90 1.03
N ILE A 60 -2.84 0.61 2.32
CA ILE A 60 -1.80 1.15 3.22
C ILE A 60 -0.98 -0.03 3.71
N GLU A 61 0.27 -0.11 3.27
CA GLU A 61 1.15 -1.24 3.54
C GLU A 61 2.44 -0.77 4.21
N TYR A 62 2.83 -1.45 5.29
CA TYR A 62 4.12 -1.25 5.96
C TYR A 62 5.03 -2.43 5.65
N TRP A 63 6.20 -2.15 5.10
CA TRP A 63 7.22 -3.14 4.81
C TRP A 63 8.46 -2.88 5.64
N ARG A 64 9.02 -3.93 6.25
CA ARG A 64 10.33 -3.82 6.92
C ARG A 64 11.39 -3.54 5.86
N PHE A 65 12.26 -2.56 6.12
CA PHE A 65 13.28 -2.16 5.14
C PHE A 65 14.22 -3.30 4.75
N GLU A 66 14.53 -4.19 5.70
CA GLU A 66 15.38 -5.38 5.49
C GLU A 66 14.71 -6.54 4.73
N ALA A 67 13.39 -6.48 4.50
CA ALA A 67 12.60 -7.59 3.99
C ALA A 67 12.06 -7.36 2.57
N VAL A 68 12.40 -6.23 1.93
CA VAL A 68 11.86 -5.87 0.62
C VAL A 68 12.89 -5.14 -0.23
N ASP A 69 12.91 -5.44 -1.52
CA ASP A 69 13.57 -4.64 -2.55
C ASP A 69 12.50 -3.88 -3.35
N LEU A 70 12.66 -2.57 -3.50
CA LEU A 70 11.81 -1.77 -4.38
C LEU A 70 12.57 -1.46 -5.68
N ILE A 71 12.05 -1.99 -6.78
CA ILE A 71 12.58 -1.76 -8.13
C ILE A 71 11.58 -0.88 -8.88
N ILE A 72 12.02 0.30 -9.29
CA ILE A 72 11.24 1.21 -10.14
C ILE A 72 11.92 1.25 -11.50
N ASN A 73 11.28 0.64 -12.49
CA ASN A 73 11.71 0.72 -13.88
C ASN A 73 10.93 1.86 -14.53
N LEU A 74 11.63 2.97 -14.79
CA LEU A 74 11.11 4.16 -15.46
C LEU A 74 11.21 4.01 -16.98
#